data_AF-A0A068LR75-F1
#
_entry.id   AF-A0A068LR75-F1
#
_cell.length_a   1.000
_cell.length_b   1.000
_cell.length_c   1.000
_cell.angle_alpha   90.00
_cell.angle_beta   90.00
_cell.angle_gamma   90.00
#
_symmetry.space_group_name_H-M   'P 1'
#
loop_
_entity.id
_entity.type
_entity.pdbx_description
1 polymer ?
#
loop_
_entity_poly.entity_id
_entity_poly.type
_entity_poly.pdbx_seq_one_letter_code
_entity_poly.pdbx_strand_id
1 'polypeptide(L)'
;MKFCVLCALRKCHYQIFQAGELDVIFTVDLFNEGVDIPTVDTLLFVRPTESLTVFTQHIGRGLRLHPGKEHCVIIDLIGNYRNADIKLSLFDTEPNDTKSKRIVPKVPDFCEIDLDLKVINLLEEMARKRQPRREKLFEDFMKLKQELGRRPTYLELHLKGASDSAQYRQEFKTFFGFLHWANELSDKEKEVFSRYENWLIEAEKTSMSKSYKMIVLLCMLERGPSNWYKPISPVEVAPFFHHYLMEKEYRKRIDFSDKASTRLWEYNEDAVSKLIATMPMAKWSSSSKGLVSFENGIFQLNFDVLKEDEEILYDWTKQICEYRLHVHFERKAK
;
A
#
# COMPACT_ATOMS: atom_id res chain seq x y z
N MET A 1 15.49 -44.25 -10.96
CA MET A 1 14.90 -43.04 -10.35
C MET A 1 13.70 -43.45 -9.51
N LYS A 2 13.92 -43.65 -8.21
CA LYS A 2 12.83 -43.93 -7.26
C LYS A 2 12.37 -42.59 -6.69
N PHE A 3 11.18 -42.15 -7.09
CA PHE A 3 10.60 -40.89 -6.63
C PHE A 3 9.74 -41.12 -5.39
N CYS A 4 9.93 -40.31 -4.35
CA CYS A 4 8.97 -40.19 -3.25
C CYS A 4 8.36 -38.79 -3.27
N VAL A 5 7.09 -38.72 -3.64
CA VAL A 5 6.26 -37.51 -3.47
C VAL A 5 5.49 -37.72 -2.17
N LEU A 6 6.02 -37.22 -1.04
CA LEU A 6 5.28 -37.29 0.22
C LEU A 6 5.27 -35.96 0.97
N CYS A 7 4.07 -35.46 1.17
CA CYS A 7 3.69 -34.24 1.89
C CYS A 7 3.96 -34.27 3.42
N ALA A 8 4.84 -35.14 3.92
CA ALA A 8 5.29 -35.14 5.32
C ALA A 8 6.48 -36.11 5.49
N LEU A 9 7.68 -35.59 5.75
CA LEU A 9 8.84 -36.36 6.17
C LEU A 9 8.55 -37.08 7.51
N ARG A 10 8.23 -38.37 7.46
CA ARG A 10 8.32 -39.28 8.62
C ARG A 10 9.77 -39.76 8.76
N LYS A 11 10.29 -39.92 9.99
CA LYS A 11 11.67 -40.39 10.31
C LYS A 11 12.15 -41.59 9.48
N CYS A 12 11.24 -42.46 9.05
CA CYS A 12 11.55 -43.64 8.24
C CYS A 12 12.06 -43.28 6.83
N HIS A 13 11.49 -42.27 6.16
CA HIS A 13 11.93 -41.86 4.81
C HIS A 13 13.30 -41.15 4.83
N TYR A 14 13.64 -40.50 5.94
CA TYR A 14 14.95 -39.90 6.16
C TYR A 14 16.07 -40.95 6.16
N GLN A 15 15.85 -42.09 6.82
CA GLN A 15 16.83 -43.17 6.90
C GLN A 15 17.07 -43.82 5.52
N ILE A 16 16.00 -43.99 4.74
CA ILE A 16 16.05 -44.56 3.39
C ILE A 16 16.81 -43.62 2.43
N PHE A 17 16.65 -42.30 2.58
CA PHE A 17 17.42 -41.31 1.82
C PHE A 17 18.90 -41.30 2.20
N GLN A 18 19.23 -41.35 3.49
CA GLN A 18 20.62 -41.46 3.97
C GLN A 18 21.30 -42.75 3.48
N ALA A 19 20.54 -43.83 3.31
CA ALA A 19 21.03 -45.10 2.77
C ALA A 19 21.22 -45.08 1.23
N GLY A 20 20.86 -43.99 0.55
CA GLY A 20 20.95 -43.87 -0.91
C GLY A 20 19.88 -44.65 -1.67
N GLU A 21 18.82 -45.08 -0.99
CA GLU A 21 17.71 -45.82 -1.60
C GLU A 21 16.64 -44.91 -2.24
N LEU A 22 16.70 -43.60 -1.93
CA LEU A 22 15.86 -42.54 -2.48
C LEU A 22 16.72 -41.45 -3.11
N ASP A 23 16.39 -41.07 -4.34
CA ASP A 23 17.16 -40.08 -5.12
C ASP A 23 16.72 -38.63 -4.82
N VAL A 24 15.43 -38.42 -4.55
CA VAL A 24 14.82 -37.08 -4.43
C VAL A 24 13.75 -37.03 -3.34
N ILE A 25 13.73 -35.95 -2.56
CA ILE A 25 12.68 -35.64 -1.58
C ILE A 25 12.05 -34.29 -1.91
N PHE A 26 10.73 -34.28 -2.07
CA PHE A 26 9.94 -33.04 -2.12
C PHE A 26 9.40 -32.69 -0.74
N THR A 27 9.43 -31.41 -0.38
CA THR A 27 8.93 -30.93 0.89
C THR A 27 8.15 -29.63 0.76
N VAL A 28 7.06 -29.53 1.51
CA VAL A 28 6.25 -28.33 1.65
C VAL A 28 6.28 -27.92 3.12
N ASP A 29 6.83 -26.75 3.43
CA ASP A 29 6.91 -26.10 4.75
C ASP A 29 7.52 -26.90 5.92
N LEU A 30 8.01 -28.13 5.68
CA LEU A 30 8.60 -29.02 6.69
C LEU A 30 10.10 -28.83 6.97
N PHE A 31 10.80 -27.97 6.21
CA PHE A 31 12.24 -27.72 6.41
C PHE A 31 12.57 -26.43 7.18
N ASN A 32 11.57 -25.79 7.79
CA ASN A 32 11.80 -24.57 8.56
C ASN A 32 12.53 -24.85 9.88
N GLU A 33 12.32 -26.02 10.52
CA GLU A 33 13.02 -26.40 11.77
C GLU A 33 13.37 -27.91 11.80
N GLY A 34 14.61 -28.24 12.17
CA GLY A 34 14.96 -29.56 12.72
C GLY A 34 15.50 -30.68 11.79
N VAL A 35 15.54 -30.54 10.47
CA VAL A 35 16.08 -31.59 9.58
C VAL A 35 17.43 -31.18 8.98
N ASP A 36 18.47 -31.93 9.32
CA ASP A 36 19.85 -31.77 8.84
C ASP A 36 20.27 -33.00 8.04
N ILE A 37 20.64 -32.80 6.76
CA ILE A 37 21.07 -33.86 5.86
C ILE A 37 22.35 -33.42 5.15
N PRO A 38 23.53 -33.69 5.73
CA PRO A 38 24.81 -33.31 5.14
C PRO A 38 25.09 -33.95 3.77
N THR A 39 24.46 -35.10 3.47
CA THR A 39 24.59 -35.84 2.20
C THR A 39 23.93 -35.16 1.01
N VAL A 40 23.04 -34.18 1.21
CA VAL A 40 22.37 -33.48 0.09
C VAL A 40 23.39 -32.71 -0.72
N ASP A 41 23.49 -33.00 -2.01
CA ASP A 41 24.33 -32.29 -2.97
C ASP A 41 23.53 -31.35 -3.89
N THR A 42 22.21 -31.49 -3.97
CA THR A 42 21.38 -30.75 -4.93
C THR A 42 20.15 -30.15 -4.25
N LEU A 43 19.96 -28.84 -4.41
CA LEU A 43 18.80 -28.09 -3.93
C LEU A 43 17.99 -27.56 -5.12
N LEU A 44 16.71 -27.93 -5.18
CA LEU A 44 15.79 -27.49 -6.23
C LEU A 44 14.67 -26.61 -5.64
N PHE A 45 14.66 -25.33 -6.01
CA PHE A 45 13.62 -24.39 -5.63
C PHE A 45 12.54 -24.30 -6.71
N VAL A 46 11.37 -24.85 -6.39
CA VAL A 46 10.18 -24.87 -7.28
C VAL A 46 9.06 -23.94 -6.81
N ARG A 47 9.30 -23.10 -5.79
CA ARG A 47 8.34 -22.10 -5.31
C ARG A 47 8.99 -20.71 -5.19
N PRO A 48 8.22 -19.61 -5.31
CA PRO A 48 8.73 -18.28 -5.00
C PRO A 48 9.15 -18.25 -3.52
N THR A 49 10.45 -18.15 -3.27
CA THR A 49 10.96 -17.90 -1.92
C THR A 49 11.05 -16.40 -1.74
N GLU A 50 10.12 -15.82 -0.99
CA GLU A 50 10.00 -14.37 -0.78
C GLU A 50 10.97 -13.86 0.29
N SER A 51 11.24 -14.64 1.33
CA SER A 51 12.17 -14.28 2.41
C SER A 51 13.61 -14.65 2.08
N LEU A 52 14.51 -13.66 2.09
CA LEU A 52 15.94 -13.85 1.93
C LEU A 52 16.53 -14.73 3.04
N THR A 53 16.07 -14.55 4.28
CA THR A 53 16.53 -15.33 5.44
C THR A 53 16.25 -16.82 5.26
N VAL A 54 15.04 -17.17 4.81
CA VAL A 54 14.66 -18.57 4.54
C VAL A 54 15.49 -19.14 3.39
N PHE A 55 15.74 -18.34 2.35
CA PHE A 55 16.60 -18.72 1.23
C PHE A 55 18.04 -19.02 1.67
N THR A 56 18.67 -18.14 2.46
CA THR A 56 20.01 -18.34 3.00
C THR A 56 20.08 -19.57 3.90
N GLN A 57 19.08 -19.80 4.75
CA GLN A 57 19.01 -20.97 5.61
C GLN A 57 18.93 -22.27 4.79
N HIS A 58 18.13 -22.30 3.73
CA HIS A 58 18.03 -23.47 2.85
C HIS A 58 19.35 -23.77 2.14
N ILE A 59 20.03 -22.77 1.61
CA ILE A 59 21.35 -22.93 0.98
C ILE A 59 22.37 -23.46 2.00
N GLY A 60 22.38 -22.89 3.21
CA GLY A 60 23.28 -23.34 4.28
C GLY A 60 23.13 -24.82 4.66
N ARG A 61 21.97 -25.43 4.40
CA ARG A 61 21.80 -26.89 4.57
C ARG A 61 22.53 -27.68 3.48
N GLY A 62 22.45 -27.22 2.23
CA GLY A 62 23.16 -27.82 1.09
C GLY A 62 24.67 -27.58 1.10
N LEU A 63 25.19 -26.57 1.82
CA LEU A 63 26.62 -26.29 1.86
C LEU A 63 27.42 -27.08 2.91
N ARG A 64 26.77 -27.99 3.66
CA ARG A 64 27.47 -28.82 4.66
C ARG A 64 28.41 -29.83 4.00
N LEU A 65 29.59 -29.99 4.58
CA LEU A 65 30.60 -30.94 4.12
C LEU A 65 30.18 -32.38 4.44
N HIS A 66 30.40 -33.29 3.49
CA HIS A 66 30.16 -34.72 3.67
C HIS A 66 31.17 -35.54 2.84
N PRO A 67 31.67 -36.69 3.35
CA PRO A 67 32.54 -37.57 2.56
C PRO A 67 31.89 -37.98 1.23
N GLY A 68 32.59 -37.82 0.11
CA GLY A 68 32.09 -38.15 -1.23
C GLY A 68 31.26 -37.05 -1.90
N LYS A 69 31.07 -35.89 -1.25
CA LYS A 69 30.43 -34.72 -1.83
C LYS A 69 31.48 -33.69 -2.25
N GLU A 70 31.60 -33.46 -3.55
CA GLU A 70 32.58 -32.53 -4.12
C GLU A 70 32.02 -31.12 -4.30
N HIS A 71 30.75 -30.99 -4.65
CA HIS A 71 30.09 -29.71 -4.91
C HIS A 71 28.62 -29.75 -4.47
N CYS A 72 27.98 -28.58 -4.40
CA CYS A 72 26.55 -28.44 -4.17
C CYS A 72 25.91 -27.68 -5.33
N VAL A 73 24.89 -28.25 -5.97
CA VAL A 73 24.15 -27.64 -7.07
C VAL A 73 22.88 -26.99 -6.54
N ILE A 74 22.64 -25.73 -6.91
CA ILE A 74 21.43 -24.99 -6.54
C ILE A 74 20.69 -24.59 -7.82
N ILE A 75 19.43 -24.99 -7.94
CA ILE A 75 18.59 -24.71 -9.11
C ILE A 75 17.35 -23.96 -8.64
N ASP A 76 17.17 -22.70 -9.04
CA ASP A 76 15.95 -21.91 -8.79
C ASP A 76 15.13 -21.79 -10.09
N LEU A 77 14.04 -22.58 -10.18
CA LEU A 77 13.20 -22.65 -11.39
C LEU A 77 12.12 -21.57 -11.45
N ILE A 78 11.72 -21.02 -10.30
CA ILE A 78 10.65 -20.02 -10.27
C ILE A 78 11.19 -18.65 -10.57
N GLY A 79 12.45 -18.38 -10.21
CA GLY A 79 13.08 -17.09 -10.43
C GLY A 79 12.23 -16.00 -9.80
N ASN A 80 12.36 -15.78 -8.50
CA ASN A 80 11.73 -14.60 -7.88
C ASN A 80 12.47 -13.33 -8.35
N TYR A 81 12.28 -12.94 -9.61
CA TYR A 81 13.03 -11.91 -10.34
C TYR A 81 12.89 -10.53 -9.69
N ARG A 82 11.80 -10.29 -8.94
CA ARG A 82 11.61 -9.07 -8.15
C ARG A 82 12.66 -8.89 -7.06
N ASN A 83 13.14 -10.00 -6.47
CA ASN A 83 14.12 -10.02 -5.40
C ASN A 83 15.45 -10.66 -5.83
N ALA A 84 15.62 -10.95 -7.13
CA ALA A 84 16.79 -11.65 -7.63
C ALA A 84 18.07 -10.83 -7.42
N ASP A 85 18.02 -9.51 -7.52
CA ASP A 85 19.17 -8.64 -7.22
C ASP A 85 19.61 -8.76 -5.76
N ILE A 86 18.65 -8.84 -4.82
CA ILE A 86 18.92 -9.04 -3.39
C ILE A 86 19.47 -10.44 -3.14
N LYS A 87 18.88 -11.49 -3.74
CA LYS A 87 19.37 -12.87 -3.62
C LYS A 87 20.78 -13.03 -4.19
N LEU A 88 21.05 -12.43 -5.35
CA LEU A 88 22.34 -12.48 -6.02
C LEU A 88 23.40 -11.72 -5.20
N SER A 89 23.02 -10.65 -4.51
CA SER A 89 23.93 -9.93 -3.60
C SER A 89 24.46 -10.78 -2.44
N LEU A 90 23.80 -11.89 -2.08
CA LEU A 90 24.32 -12.83 -1.06
C LEU A 90 25.62 -13.51 -1.50
N PHE A 91 25.79 -13.69 -2.81
CA PHE A 91 26.94 -14.38 -3.38
C PHE A 91 28.02 -13.40 -3.85
N ASP A 92 27.79 -12.09 -3.71
CA ASP A 92 28.71 -11.06 -4.16
C ASP A 92 29.80 -10.84 -3.10
N THR A 93 31.05 -10.96 -3.52
CA THR A 93 32.23 -10.82 -2.66
C THR A 93 32.71 -9.38 -2.52
N GLU A 94 32.17 -8.45 -3.32
CA GLU A 94 32.51 -7.03 -3.27
C GLU A 94 31.46 -6.23 -2.46
N PRO A 95 31.88 -5.43 -1.45
CA PRO A 95 30.96 -4.55 -0.74
C PRO A 95 30.44 -3.47 -1.71
N ASN A 96 29.11 -3.39 -1.84
CA ASN A 96 28.40 -2.43 -2.70
C ASN A 96 28.64 -0.97 -2.26
N ASP A 97 29.76 -0.37 -2.67
CA ASP A 97 30.08 1.05 -2.36
C ASP A 97 29.82 2.01 -3.55
N THR A 98 29.26 1.54 -4.66
CA THR A 98 28.95 2.41 -5.81
C THR A 98 27.59 2.11 -6.44
N LYS A 99 26.92 3.17 -6.88
CA LYS A 99 25.57 3.27 -7.48
C LYS A 99 25.37 2.53 -8.81
N SER A 100 26.07 1.42 -9.02
CA SER A 100 25.89 0.51 -10.15
C SER A 100 25.56 -0.87 -9.60
N LYS A 101 24.28 -1.18 -9.43
CA LYS A 101 23.82 -2.55 -9.16
C LYS A 101 24.23 -3.42 -10.35
N ARG A 102 25.35 -4.14 -10.24
CA ARG A 102 25.65 -5.23 -11.17
C ARG A 102 24.64 -6.34 -10.92
N ILE A 103 24.04 -6.83 -11.99
CA ILE A 103 23.02 -7.89 -11.92
C ILE A 103 23.68 -9.27 -11.78
N VAL A 104 24.92 -9.42 -12.25
CA VAL A 104 25.73 -10.63 -12.07
C VAL A 104 26.69 -10.40 -10.90
N PRO A 105 26.60 -11.18 -9.80
CA PRO A 105 27.49 -11.03 -8.65
C PRO A 105 28.87 -11.62 -8.96
N LYS A 106 29.90 -11.12 -8.27
CA LYS A 106 31.22 -11.75 -8.31
C LYS A 106 31.30 -12.80 -7.21
N VAL A 107 31.17 -14.05 -7.62
CA VAL A 107 31.17 -15.20 -6.70
C VAL A 107 32.57 -15.52 -6.16
N PRO A 108 32.66 -16.17 -4.98
CA PRO A 108 33.93 -16.67 -4.45
C PRO A 108 34.63 -17.65 -5.39
N ASP A 109 35.94 -17.85 -5.20
CA ASP A 109 36.69 -18.88 -5.91
C ASP A 109 35.99 -20.25 -5.76
N PHE A 110 35.97 -21.03 -6.85
CA PHE A 110 35.31 -22.35 -6.95
C PHE A 110 33.76 -22.33 -6.93
N CYS A 111 33.13 -21.16 -6.98
CA CYS A 111 31.68 -21.05 -7.21
C CYS A 111 31.41 -20.64 -8.66
N GLU A 112 30.32 -21.15 -9.23
CA GLU A 112 29.82 -20.76 -10.56
C GLU A 112 28.33 -20.44 -10.48
N ILE A 113 27.91 -19.35 -11.13
CA ILE A 113 26.51 -18.97 -11.27
C ILE A 113 26.22 -18.82 -12.75
N ASP A 114 25.27 -19.62 -13.24
CA ASP A 114 24.72 -19.51 -14.58
C ASP A 114 23.32 -18.90 -14.53
N LEU A 115 23.07 -17.89 -15.35
CA LEU A 115 21.81 -17.19 -15.49
C LEU A 115 21.44 -17.14 -16.96
N ASP A 116 20.22 -17.57 -17.30
CA ASP A 116 19.71 -17.48 -18.66
C ASP A 116 19.77 -16.02 -19.17
N LEU A 117 20.25 -15.81 -20.40
CA LEU A 117 20.31 -14.50 -21.06
C LEU A 117 18.96 -13.77 -21.07
N LYS A 118 17.84 -14.51 -21.19
CA LYS A 118 16.49 -13.93 -21.09
C LYS A 118 16.20 -13.40 -19.68
N VAL A 119 16.72 -14.07 -18.65
CA VAL A 119 16.62 -13.64 -17.25
C VAL A 119 17.46 -12.39 -17.02
N ILE A 120 18.69 -12.35 -17.52
CA ILE A 120 19.58 -11.19 -17.40
C ILE A 120 18.92 -9.95 -18.01
N ASN A 121 18.39 -10.05 -19.23
CA ASN A 121 17.69 -8.95 -19.90
C ASN A 121 16.44 -8.49 -19.13
N LEU A 122 15.65 -9.44 -18.60
CA LEU A 122 14.49 -9.13 -17.77
C LEU A 122 14.89 -8.37 -16.49
N LEU A 123 15.95 -8.80 -15.81
CA LEU A 123 16.45 -8.15 -14.61
C LEU A 123 17.01 -6.75 -14.90
N GLU A 124 17.68 -6.56 -16.03
CA GLU A 124 18.12 -5.24 -16.49
C GLU A 124 16.94 -4.30 -16.74
N GLU A 125 15.89 -4.77 -17.41
CA GLU A 125 14.68 -4.00 -17.61
C GLU A 125 13.99 -3.65 -16.28
N MET A 126 13.91 -4.60 -15.35
CA MET A 126 13.32 -4.39 -14.03
C MET A 126 14.13 -3.40 -13.19
N ALA A 127 15.46 -3.51 -13.20
CA ALA A 127 16.36 -2.59 -12.51
C ALA A 127 16.29 -1.17 -13.09
N ARG A 128 16.18 -1.03 -14.41
CA ARG A 128 15.96 0.27 -15.07
C ARG A 128 14.60 0.89 -14.74
N LYS A 129 13.57 0.06 -14.58
CA LYS A 129 12.19 0.47 -14.23
C LYS A 129 11.98 0.63 -12.72
N ARG A 130 13.01 0.41 -11.90
CA ARG A 130 12.90 0.38 -10.44
C ARG A 130 12.53 1.76 -9.89
N GLN A 131 11.49 1.80 -9.04
CA GLN A 131 11.00 3.03 -8.42
C GLN A 131 11.19 2.91 -6.91
N PRO A 132 12.40 3.18 -6.38
CA PRO A 132 12.78 2.87 -5.00
C PRO A 132 11.87 3.56 -3.97
N ARG A 133 11.34 4.75 -4.29
CA ARG A 133 10.38 5.43 -3.42
C ARG A 133 9.04 4.68 -3.34
N ARG A 134 8.53 4.17 -4.46
CA ARG A 134 7.27 3.40 -4.49
C ARG A 134 7.41 2.04 -3.80
N GLU A 135 8.55 1.37 -3.98
CA GLU A 135 8.89 0.14 -3.27
C GLU A 135 8.97 0.34 -1.76
N LYS A 136 9.65 1.39 -1.30
CA LYS A 136 9.69 1.72 0.13
C LYS A 136 8.29 1.96 0.71
N LEU A 137 7.45 2.74 0.02
CA LEU A 137 6.07 2.99 0.44
C LEU A 137 5.26 1.68 0.50
N PHE A 138 5.48 0.77 -0.45
CA PHE A 138 4.86 -0.55 -0.44
C PHE A 138 5.30 -1.39 0.76
N GLU A 139 6.61 -1.48 1.02
CA GLU A 139 7.17 -2.23 2.14
C GLU A 139 6.66 -1.72 3.49
N ASP A 140 6.68 -0.40 3.70
CA ASP A 140 6.19 0.23 4.93
C ASP A 140 4.69 -0.02 5.13
N PHE A 141 3.89 0.04 4.05
CA PHE A 141 2.48 -0.29 4.10
C PHE A 141 2.23 -1.77 4.44
N MET A 142 2.96 -2.70 3.80
CA MET A 142 2.80 -4.13 4.01
C MET A 142 3.19 -4.52 5.44
N LYS A 143 4.23 -3.89 5.99
CA LYS A 143 4.60 -4.06 7.39
C LYS A 143 3.47 -3.62 8.32
N LEU A 144 2.90 -2.42 8.11
CA LEU A 144 1.77 -1.95 8.92
C LEU A 144 0.54 -2.87 8.79
N LYS A 145 0.23 -3.34 7.57
CA LYS A 145 -0.84 -4.30 7.32
C LYS A 145 -0.62 -5.61 8.10
N GLN A 146 0.61 -6.11 8.12
CA GLN A 146 0.98 -7.31 8.88
C GLN A 146 0.79 -7.09 10.38
N GLU A 147 1.23 -5.95 10.92
CA GLU A 147 1.09 -5.59 12.33
C GLU A 147 -0.38 -5.46 12.76
N LEU A 148 -1.26 -4.93 11.88
CA LEU A 148 -2.68 -4.77 12.16
C LEU A 148 -3.51 -6.03 11.87
N GLY A 149 -2.96 -7.01 11.13
CA GLY A 149 -3.67 -8.20 10.67
C GLY A 149 -4.77 -7.93 9.62
N ARG A 150 -4.92 -6.69 9.16
CA ARG A 150 -5.89 -6.26 8.14
C ARG A 150 -5.36 -5.04 7.38
N ARG A 151 -6.01 -4.69 6.26
CA ARG A 151 -5.70 -3.46 5.52
C ARG A 151 -5.88 -2.24 6.46
N PRO A 152 -4.88 -1.35 6.61
CA PRO A 152 -5.04 -0.11 7.36
C PRO A 152 -5.99 0.84 6.62
N THR A 153 -6.77 1.62 7.38
CA THR A 153 -7.47 2.78 6.81
C THR A 153 -6.48 3.90 6.48
N TYR A 154 -6.91 4.89 5.70
CA TYR A 154 -6.02 5.99 5.35
C TYR A 154 -5.53 6.79 6.58
N LEU A 155 -6.41 7.00 7.56
CA LEU A 155 -6.04 7.66 8.81
C LEU A 155 -5.08 6.80 9.65
N GLU A 156 -5.27 5.49 9.70
CA GLU A 156 -4.33 4.59 10.39
C GLU A 156 -2.95 4.58 9.73
N LEU A 157 -2.89 4.60 8.40
CA LEU A 157 -1.64 4.73 7.66
C LEU A 157 -0.90 6.02 8.04
N HIS A 158 -1.62 7.12 8.21
CA HIS A 158 -1.03 8.39 8.63
C HIS A 158 -0.48 8.35 10.07
N LEU A 159 -1.25 7.78 10.98
CA LEU A 159 -0.91 7.78 12.40
C LEU A 159 0.15 6.74 12.80
N LYS A 160 0.19 5.61 12.09
CA LYS A 160 1.00 4.43 12.46
C LYS A 160 2.01 4.03 11.38
N GLY A 161 1.87 4.54 10.16
CA GLY A 161 2.79 4.22 9.06
C GLY A 161 4.18 4.82 9.27
N ALA A 162 5.20 4.08 8.86
CA ALA A 162 6.59 4.52 8.95
C ALA A 162 6.92 5.63 7.94
N SER A 163 6.29 5.59 6.76
CA SER A 163 6.42 6.63 5.73
C SER A 163 5.33 7.69 5.85
N ASP A 164 5.68 8.95 5.55
CA ASP A 164 4.71 10.04 5.51
C ASP A 164 3.60 9.76 4.48
N SER A 165 2.36 9.70 5.00
CA SER A 165 1.11 9.57 4.24
C SER A 165 1.01 10.48 3.01
N ALA A 166 1.58 11.69 3.04
CA ALA A 166 1.53 12.62 1.92
C ALA A 166 2.30 12.12 0.69
N GLN A 167 3.29 11.23 0.89
CA GLN A 167 4.10 10.66 -0.18
C GLN A 167 3.28 9.69 -1.05
N TYR A 168 2.34 8.96 -0.46
CA TYR A 168 1.45 8.06 -1.21
C TYR A 168 0.65 8.84 -2.25
N ARG A 169 0.03 9.94 -1.84
CA ARG A 169 -0.67 10.85 -2.77
C ARG A 169 0.26 11.43 -3.83
N GLN A 170 1.49 11.80 -3.48
CA GLN A 170 2.44 12.38 -4.44
C GLN A 170 2.83 11.39 -5.55
N GLU A 171 3.06 10.13 -5.18
CA GLU A 171 3.51 9.09 -6.11
C GLU A 171 2.37 8.42 -6.89
N PHE A 172 1.19 8.31 -6.27
CA PHE A 172 0.06 7.52 -6.76
C PHE A 172 -1.22 8.33 -6.98
N LYS A 173 -1.15 9.66 -6.89
CA LYS A 173 -2.25 10.65 -6.98
C LYS A 173 -3.26 10.61 -5.84
N THR A 174 -3.56 9.43 -5.28
CA THR A 174 -4.47 9.19 -4.16
C THR A 174 -4.05 7.93 -3.40
N PHE A 175 -4.42 7.80 -2.13
CA PHE A 175 -4.21 6.57 -1.36
C PHE A 175 -4.83 5.34 -2.03
N PHE A 176 -6.03 5.46 -2.61
CA PHE A 176 -6.65 4.35 -3.34
C PHE A 176 -5.92 4.03 -4.66
N GLY A 177 -5.22 5.01 -5.23
CA GLY A 177 -4.33 4.81 -6.37
C GLY A 177 -3.10 3.99 -5.99
N PHE A 178 -2.60 4.17 -4.77
CA PHE A 178 -1.57 3.30 -4.21
C PHE A 178 -2.11 1.87 -4.04
N LEU A 179 -3.29 1.70 -3.42
CA LEU A 179 -3.88 0.37 -3.23
C LEU A 179 -4.12 -0.35 -4.57
N HIS A 180 -4.57 0.38 -5.59
CA HIS A 180 -4.73 -0.14 -6.95
C HIS A 180 -3.39 -0.61 -7.53
N TRP A 181 -2.35 0.24 -7.44
CA TRP A 181 -1.00 -0.12 -7.92
C TRP A 181 -0.39 -1.29 -7.16
N ALA A 182 -0.61 -1.37 -5.85
CA ALA A 182 -0.13 -2.44 -4.98
C ALA A 182 -0.90 -3.77 -5.18
N ASN A 183 -1.89 -3.79 -6.08
CA ASN A 183 -2.84 -4.90 -6.27
C ASN A 183 -3.50 -5.35 -4.96
N GLU A 184 -3.77 -4.37 -4.09
CA GLU A 184 -4.40 -4.59 -2.80
C GLU A 184 -5.92 -4.53 -2.89
N LEU A 185 -6.48 -4.00 -3.98
CA LEU A 185 -7.91 -3.93 -4.26
C LEU A 185 -8.47 -5.27 -4.77
N SER A 186 -9.66 -5.65 -4.30
CA SER A 186 -10.49 -6.70 -4.92
C SER A 186 -10.95 -6.31 -6.32
N ASP A 187 -11.45 -7.26 -7.11
CA ASP A 187 -11.87 -6.98 -8.49
C ASP A 187 -13.02 -5.96 -8.55
N LYS A 188 -13.97 -6.06 -7.61
CA LYS A 188 -15.04 -5.05 -7.47
C LYS A 188 -14.48 -3.68 -7.12
N GLU A 189 -13.52 -3.59 -6.19
CA GLU A 189 -12.87 -2.33 -5.83
C GLU A 189 -12.09 -1.72 -7.01
N LYS A 190 -11.45 -2.53 -7.87
CA LYS A 190 -10.76 -2.03 -9.08
C LYS A 190 -11.72 -1.37 -10.07
N GLU A 191 -12.91 -1.95 -10.26
CA GLU A 191 -13.98 -1.36 -11.08
C GLU A 191 -14.43 0.00 -10.52
N VAL A 192 -14.72 0.04 -9.21
CA VAL A 192 -15.10 1.29 -8.50
C VAL A 192 -14.00 2.34 -8.64
N PHE A 193 -12.74 1.97 -8.41
CA PHE A 193 -11.60 2.88 -8.57
C PHE A 193 -11.52 3.45 -9.98
N SER A 194 -11.67 2.60 -11.00
CA SER A 194 -11.61 3.03 -12.41
C SER A 194 -12.74 3.99 -12.77
N ARG A 195 -13.95 3.78 -12.22
CA ARG A 195 -15.10 4.67 -12.45
C ARG A 195 -14.97 6.02 -11.75
N TYR A 196 -14.44 6.04 -10.52
CA TYR A 196 -14.46 7.21 -9.64
C TYR A 196 -13.07 7.80 -9.33
N GLU A 197 -12.01 7.40 -10.05
CA GLU A 197 -10.63 7.87 -9.83
C GLU A 197 -10.56 9.41 -9.75
N ASN A 198 -11.23 10.10 -10.69
CA ASN A 198 -11.23 11.57 -10.76
C ASN A 198 -11.81 12.20 -9.50
N TRP A 199 -12.89 11.63 -8.94
CA TRP A 199 -13.48 12.11 -7.69
C TRP A 199 -12.55 11.88 -6.50
N LEU A 200 -11.98 10.69 -6.36
CA LEU A 200 -11.05 10.35 -5.28
C LEU A 200 -9.83 11.27 -5.29
N ILE A 201 -9.29 11.55 -6.47
CA ILE A 201 -8.20 12.52 -6.66
C ILE A 201 -8.64 13.93 -6.27
N GLU A 202 -9.82 14.39 -6.68
CA GLU A 202 -10.30 15.74 -6.33
C GLU A 202 -10.52 15.90 -4.82
N ALA A 203 -11.20 14.94 -4.18
CA ALA A 203 -11.43 14.95 -2.74
C ALA A 203 -10.10 15.02 -1.97
N GLU A 204 -9.08 14.27 -2.40
CA GLU A 204 -7.79 14.22 -1.73
C GLU A 204 -6.87 15.42 -2.06
N LYS A 205 -6.95 15.96 -3.29
CA LYS A 205 -6.06 17.01 -3.78
C LYS A 205 -6.57 18.42 -3.54
N THR A 206 -7.88 18.62 -3.34
CA THR A 206 -8.48 19.95 -3.25
C THR A 206 -7.77 20.82 -2.20
N SER A 207 -7.46 22.08 -2.52
CA SER A 207 -6.71 22.95 -1.61
C SER A 207 -7.50 23.26 -0.33
N MET A 208 -6.81 23.31 0.81
CA MET A 208 -7.39 23.62 2.12
C MET A 208 -6.58 24.67 2.85
N SER A 209 -6.99 25.93 2.75
CA SER A 209 -6.56 27.00 3.68
C SER A 209 -7.36 26.97 4.98
N LYS A 210 -8.63 26.53 4.89
CA LYS A 210 -9.56 26.24 5.98
C LYS A 210 -10.15 24.83 5.76
N SER A 211 -10.64 24.18 6.82
CA SER A 211 -11.28 22.85 6.76
C SER A 211 -12.65 22.82 6.06
N TYR A 212 -13.18 23.98 5.67
CA TYR A 212 -14.56 24.16 5.26
C TYR A 212 -15.03 23.17 4.18
N LYS A 213 -14.24 22.96 3.12
CA LYS A 213 -14.57 21.99 2.04
C LYS A 213 -14.82 20.59 2.59
N MET A 214 -13.94 20.12 3.48
CA MET A 214 -14.06 18.79 4.07
C MET A 214 -15.18 18.73 5.11
N ILE A 215 -15.52 19.84 5.78
CA ILE A 215 -16.70 19.87 6.68
C ILE A 215 -17.99 19.75 5.87
N VAL A 216 -18.09 20.44 4.72
CA VAL A 216 -19.23 20.27 3.80
C VAL A 216 -19.28 18.82 3.30
N LEU A 217 -18.16 18.25 2.86
CA LEU A 217 -18.12 16.85 2.45
C LEU A 217 -18.48 15.88 3.58
N LEU A 218 -18.02 16.14 4.80
CA LEU A 218 -18.36 15.33 5.97
C LEU A 218 -19.87 15.41 6.26
N CYS A 219 -20.45 16.62 6.25
CA CYS A 219 -21.90 16.81 6.38
C CYS A 219 -22.67 16.01 5.31
N MET A 220 -22.18 16.03 4.07
CA MET A 220 -22.75 15.23 3.00
C MET A 220 -22.67 13.73 3.32
N LEU A 221 -21.52 13.23 3.79
CA LEU A 221 -21.27 11.84 4.19
C LEU A 221 -22.13 11.37 5.38
N GLU A 222 -22.49 12.25 6.32
CA GLU A 222 -23.38 11.88 7.44
C GLU A 222 -24.79 11.46 6.99
N ARG A 223 -25.16 11.73 5.73
CA ARG A 223 -26.42 11.24 5.12
C ARG A 223 -26.39 9.74 4.78
N GLY A 224 -25.23 9.10 4.88
CA GLY A 224 -25.03 7.66 4.67
C GLY A 224 -24.73 7.24 3.22
N PRO A 225 -24.42 5.95 3.00
CA PRO A 225 -23.89 5.44 1.72
C PRO A 225 -24.79 5.74 0.51
N SER A 226 -26.11 5.65 0.65
CA SER A 226 -27.07 5.84 -0.45
C SER A 226 -27.49 7.30 -0.68
N ASN A 227 -27.05 8.24 0.15
CA ASN A 227 -27.54 9.64 0.08
C ASN A 227 -26.44 10.69 0.08
N TRP A 228 -25.19 10.33 0.40
CA TRP A 228 -24.15 11.35 0.60
C TRP A 228 -23.86 12.19 -0.66
N TYR A 229 -23.98 11.59 -1.84
CA TYR A 229 -23.71 12.24 -3.12
C TYR A 229 -24.87 13.10 -3.64
N LYS A 230 -26.02 13.09 -2.96
CA LYS A 230 -27.19 13.90 -3.36
C LYS A 230 -26.91 15.40 -3.16
N PRO A 231 -27.55 16.29 -3.92
CA PRO A 231 -27.40 17.73 -3.76
C PRO A 231 -27.69 18.21 -2.33
N ILE A 232 -27.13 19.35 -1.95
CA ILE A 232 -27.32 19.97 -0.62
C ILE A 232 -27.23 21.49 -0.72
N SER A 233 -28.01 22.21 0.09
CA SER A 233 -27.97 23.67 0.18
C SER A 233 -27.07 24.17 1.33
N PRO A 234 -26.60 25.44 1.27
CA PRO A 234 -25.89 26.06 2.38
C PRO A 234 -26.68 26.13 3.69
N VAL A 235 -28.02 26.15 3.62
CA VAL A 235 -28.92 26.17 4.79
C VAL A 235 -28.88 24.82 5.48
N GLU A 236 -29.00 23.73 4.71
CA GLU A 236 -28.93 22.37 5.26
C GLU A 236 -27.56 22.06 5.91
N VAL A 237 -26.47 22.62 5.37
CA VAL A 237 -25.12 22.39 5.92
C VAL A 237 -24.83 23.25 7.15
N ALA A 238 -25.48 24.41 7.31
CA ALA A 238 -25.12 25.40 8.31
C ALA A 238 -25.11 24.89 9.76
N PRO A 239 -26.12 24.14 10.25
CA PRO A 239 -26.13 23.64 11.62
C PRO A 239 -24.93 22.71 11.90
N PHE A 240 -24.69 21.73 11.01
CA PHE A 240 -23.59 20.77 11.16
C PHE A 240 -22.23 21.47 11.09
N PHE A 241 -22.07 22.37 10.14
CA PHE A 241 -20.83 23.09 9.92
C PHE A 241 -20.41 23.93 11.13
N HIS A 242 -21.36 24.69 11.68
CA HIS A 242 -21.13 25.50 12.87
C HIS A 242 -20.83 24.62 14.08
N HIS A 243 -21.67 23.60 14.32
CA HIS A 243 -21.47 22.67 15.42
C HIS A 243 -20.08 22.02 15.38
N TYR A 244 -19.66 21.48 14.23
CA TYR A 244 -18.37 20.81 14.07
C TYR A 244 -17.17 21.69 14.44
N LEU A 245 -17.20 22.96 14.03
CA LEU A 245 -16.13 23.93 14.32
C LEU A 245 -16.13 24.36 15.80
N MET A 246 -17.31 24.49 16.41
CA MET A 246 -17.46 24.97 17.79
C MET A 246 -17.27 23.86 18.83
N GLU A 247 -17.47 22.60 18.46
CA GLU A 247 -17.38 21.44 19.35
C GLU A 247 -16.00 21.29 20.00
N LYS A 248 -14.92 21.63 19.28
CA LYS A 248 -13.54 21.54 19.77
C LYS A 248 -12.85 22.88 19.67
N GLU A 249 -12.29 23.33 20.79
CA GLU A 249 -11.64 24.63 20.91
C GLU A 249 -10.49 24.82 19.89
N TYR A 250 -9.71 23.78 19.60
CA TYR A 250 -8.63 23.88 18.61
C TYR A 250 -9.15 24.13 17.19
N ARG A 251 -10.28 23.52 16.80
CA ARG A 251 -10.89 23.70 15.47
C ARG A 251 -11.37 25.13 15.30
N LYS A 252 -12.07 25.63 16.31
CA LYS A 252 -12.52 27.02 16.42
C LYS A 252 -11.36 28.01 16.30
N ARG A 253 -10.26 27.80 17.02
CA ARG A 253 -9.09 28.70 16.96
C ARG A 253 -8.36 28.66 15.62
N ILE A 254 -8.28 27.50 14.98
CA ILE A 254 -7.54 27.34 13.72
C ILE A 254 -8.33 27.93 12.54
N ASP A 255 -9.60 27.60 12.43
CA ASP A 255 -10.39 27.95 11.24
C ASP A 255 -11.42 29.05 11.47
N PHE A 256 -11.75 29.39 12.71
CA PHE A 256 -12.86 30.26 13.06
C PHE A 256 -12.48 31.42 13.99
N SER A 257 -11.27 31.96 13.83
CA SER A 257 -10.66 32.98 14.71
C SER A 257 -10.37 34.33 14.06
N ASP A 258 -10.56 34.47 12.75
CA ASP A 258 -10.41 35.75 12.07
C ASP A 258 -11.60 36.68 12.35
N LYS A 259 -11.39 38.00 12.20
CA LYS A 259 -12.38 39.05 12.56
C LYS A 259 -13.76 38.88 11.91
N ALA A 260 -13.86 38.16 10.78
CA ALA A 260 -15.13 37.84 10.15
C ALA A 260 -15.79 36.64 10.84
N SER A 261 -15.03 35.56 11.05
CA SER A 261 -15.51 34.32 11.67
C SER A 261 -15.82 34.45 13.17
N THR A 262 -15.15 35.34 13.91
CA THR A 262 -15.43 35.54 15.34
C THR A 262 -16.84 36.05 15.61
N ARG A 263 -17.43 36.78 14.66
CA ARG A 263 -18.83 37.25 14.73
C ARG A 263 -19.85 36.13 14.54
N LEU A 264 -19.40 34.95 14.12
CA LEU A 264 -20.23 33.78 13.86
C LEU A 264 -20.08 32.72 14.97
N TRP A 265 -19.42 33.04 16.08
CA TRP A 265 -19.30 32.11 17.23
C TRP A 265 -20.67 31.77 17.82
N GLU A 266 -21.55 32.77 17.90
CA GLU A 266 -22.96 32.53 18.14
C GLU A 266 -23.63 32.11 16.84
N TYR A 267 -24.45 31.06 16.91
CA TYR A 267 -25.07 30.51 15.71
C TYR A 267 -26.06 31.50 15.11
N ASN A 268 -25.85 31.80 13.82
CA ASN A 268 -26.77 32.57 12.99
C ASN A 268 -26.85 31.88 11.63
N GLU A 269 -27.99 31.24 11.36
CA GLU A 269 -28.17 30.42 10.16
C GLU A 269 -27.88 31.21 8.88
N ASP A 270 -28.50 32.38 8.69
CA ASP A 270 -28.32 33.22 7.52
C ASP A 270 -26.85 33.57 7.26
N ALA A 271 -26.12 33.96 8.31
CA ALA A 271 -24.74 34.39 8.19
C ALA A 271 -23.80 33.20 7.92
N VAL A 272 -24.03 32.05 8.56
CA VAL A 272 -23.28 30.82 8.33
C VAL A 272 -23.56 30.25 6.94
N SER A 273 -24.81 30.25 6.49
CA SER A 273 -25.19 29.83 5.13
C SER A 273 -24.57 30.72 4.07
N LYS A 274 -24.55 32.05 4.27
CA LYS A 274 -23.83 32.99 3.37
C LYS A 274 -22.33 32.73 3.33
N LEU A 275 -21.72 32.41 4.48
CA LEU A 275 -20.32 32.00 4.54
C LEU A 275 -20.12 30.74 3.69
N ILE A 276 -20.86 29.66 3.94
CA ILE A 276 -20.74 28.37 3.25
C ILE A 276 -20.93 28.51 1.73
N ALA A 277 -21.94 29.28 1.31
CA ALA A 277 -22.20 29.57 -0.11
C ALA A 277 -20.99 30.24 -0.77
N THR A 278 -20.44 31.28 -0.15
CA THR A 278 -19.27 32.02 -0.66
C THR A 278 -18.01 31.16 -0.60
N MET A 279 -17.81 30.44 0.50
CA MET A 279 -16.75 29.49 0.75
C MET A 279 -17.17 28.47 1.82
N PRO A 280 -17.21 27.18 1.48
CA PRO A 280 -16.40 26.59 0.43
C PRO A 280 -17.12 26.34 -0.90
N MET A 281 -18.46 26.42 -0.98
CA MET A 281 -19.23 25.86 -2.11
C MET A 281 -18.87 26.51 -3.46
N ALA A 282 -18.97 27.84 -3.58
CA ALA A 282 -18.60 28.54 -4.81
C ALA A 282 -17.12 28.36 -5.18
N LYS A 283 -16.22 28.41 -4.18
CA LYS A 283 -14.78 28.23 -4.42
C LYS A 283 -14.44 26.83 -4.89
N TRP A 284 -15.08 25.80 -4.31
CA TRP A 284 -14.85 24.42 -4.73
C TRP A 284 -15.40 24.17 -6.13
N SER A 285 -16.60 24.66 -6.43
CA SER A 285 -17.18 24.61 -7.78
C SER A 285 -16.23 25.20 -8.84
N SER A 286 -15.58 26.34 -8.54
CA SER A 286 -14.63 26.96 -9.47
C SER A 286 -13.32 26.18 -9.65
N SER A 287 -12.92 25.36 -8.68
CA SER A 287 -11.62 24.66 -8.70
C SER A 287 -11.69 23.17 -9.05
N SER A 288 -12.87 22.56 -8.99
CA SER A 288 -13.11 21.11 -9.12
C SER A 288 -13.08 20.57 -10.55
N LYS A 289 -12.80 21.42 -11.54
CA LYS A 289 -12.81 21.08 -12.98
C LYS A 289 -14.12 20.43 -13.43
N GLY A 290 -15.24 20.86 -12.86
CA GLY A 290 -16.58 20.37 -13.23
C GLY A 290 -17.02 19.10 -12.52
N LEU A 291 -16.26 18.55 -11.56
CA LEU A 291 -16.72 17.43 -10.72
C LEU A 291 -17.74 17.86 -9.66
N VAL A 292 -17.80 19.16 -9.37
CA VAL A 292 -18.68 19.76 -8.38
C VAL A 292 -19.23 21.07 -8.93
N SER A 293 -20.52 21.31 -8.76
CA SER A 293 -21.17 22.57 -9.15
C SER A 293 -21.89 23.22 -7.96
N PHE A 294 -21.95 24.56 -7.98
CA PHE A 294 -22.75 25.36 -7.06
C PHE A 294 -23.52 26.42 -7.83
N GLU A 295 -24.79 26.16 -8.09
CA GLU A 295 -25.67 27.01 -8.89
C GLU A 295 -27.03 27.15 -8.20
N ASN A 296 -27.62 28.36 -8.24
CA ASN A 296 -28.94 28.64 -7.65
C ASN A 296 -29.10 28.20 -6.18
N GLY A 297 -28.02 28.25 -5.39
CA GLY A 297 -28.03 27.86 -3.98
C GLY A 297 -27.97 26.36 -3.73
N ILE A 298 -27.72 25.55 -4.76
CA ILE A 298 -27.61 24.09 -4.66
C ILE A 298 -26.18 23.67 -4.99
N PHE A 299 -25.57 22.91 -4.07
CA PHE A 299 -24.27 22.27 -4.25
C PHE A 299 -24.46 20.81 -4.62
N GLN A 300 -23.80 20.34 -5.68
CA GLN A 300 -23.95 18.97 -6.16
C GLN A 300 -22.65 18.41 -6.71
N LEU A 301 -22.56 17.07 -6.68
CA LEU A 301 -21.49 16.31 -7.32
C LEU A 301 -21.95 15.94 -8.73
N ASN A 302 -21.10 16.20 -9.73
CA ASN A 302 -21.46 16.03 -11.14
C ASN A 302 -21.06 14.64 -11.65
N PHE A 303 -21.47 13.59 -10.94
CA PHE A 303 -21.29 12.20 -11.34
C PHE A 303 -22.35 11.32 -10.67
N ASP A 304 -22.71 10.22 -11.35
CA ASP A 304 -23.69 9.28 -10.83
C ASP A 304 -23.00 8.18 -10.03
N VAL A 305 -23.56 7.87 -8.85
CA VAL A 305 -23.13 6.74 -8.03
C VAL A 305 -24.02 5.54 -8.34
N LEU A 306 -23.41 4.46 -8.84
CA LEU A 306 -24.13 3.22 -9.07
C LEU A 306 -24.47 2.56 -7.73
N LYS A 307 -25.66 1.97 -7.64
CA LYS A 307 -26.16 1.35 -6.40
C LYS A 307 -25.21 0.29 -5.83
N GLU A 308 -24.56 -0.46 -6.71
CA GLU A 308 -23.57 -1.49 -6.36
C GLU A 308 -22.22 -0.93 -5.84
N ASP A 309 -21.97 0.36 -6.06
CA ASP A 309 -20.72 1.03 -5.70
C ASP A 309 -20.87 1.95 -4.47
N GLU A 310 -22.11 2.20 -4.02
CA GLU A 310 -22.45 3.14 -2.94
C GLU A 310 -21.59 2.93 -1.70
N GLU A 311 -21.52 1.69 -1.20
CA GLU A 311 -20.78 1.35 0.03
C GLU A 311 -19.28 1.60 -0.10
N ILE A 312 -18.66 1.13 -1.18
CA ILE A 312 -17.20 1.23 -1.39
C ILE A 312 -16.82 2.69 -1.59
N LEU A 313 -17.54 3.41 -2.46
CA LEU A 313 -17.23 4.80 -2.77
C LEU A 313 -17.48 5.70 -1.54
N TYR A 314 -18.54 5.42 -0.78
CA TYR A 314 -18.82 6.10 0.49
C TYR A 314 -17.66 5.94 1.47
N ASP A 315 -17.25 4.70 1.75
CA ASP A 315 -16.19 4.41 2.71
C ASP A 315 -14.88 5.08 2.30
N TRP A 316 -14.50 4.98 1.02
CA TRP A 316 -13.28 5.58 0.52
C TRP A 316 -13.29 7.11 0.59
N THR A 317 -14.41 7.73 0.23
CA THR A 317 -14.59 9.19 0.33
C THR A 317 -14.53 9.64 1.79
N LYS A 318 -15.13 8.86 2.71
CA LYS A 318 -15.09 9.12 4.14
C LYS A 318 -13.68 9.02 4.70
N GLN A 319 -12.92 7.97 4.35
CA GLN A 319 -11.53 7.81 4.76
C GLN A 319 -10.66 9.00 4.31
N ILE A 320 -10.82 9.47 3.06
CA ILE A 320 -10.13 10.67 2.59
C ILE A 320 -10.54 11.89 3.41
N CYS A 321 -11.84 12.11 3.60
CA CYS A 321 -12.37 13.27 4.33
C CYS A 321 -11.83 13.33 5.77
N GLU A 322 -11.87 12.22 6.49
CA GLU A 322 -11.39 12.10 7.87
C GLU A 322 -9.88 12.30 7.98
N TYR A 323 -9.10 11.62 7.11
CA TYR A 323 -7.65 11.81 7.02
C TYR A 323 -7.30 13.30 6.79
N ARG A 324 -7.99 13.95 5.86
CA ARG A 324 -7.72 15.34 5.49
C ARG A 324 -8.09 16.34 6.58
N LEU A 325 -9.20 16.12 7.27
CA LEU A 325 -9.56 16.91 8.45
C LEU A 325 -8.52 16.74 9.55
N HIS A 326 -8.09 15.50 9.81
CA HIS A 326 -7.07 15.21 10.82
C HIS A 326 -5.76 15.96 10.52
N VAL A 327 -5.18 15.75 9.34
CA VAL A 327 -3.91 16.37 8.93
C VAL A 327 -3.97 17.89 8.96
N HIS A 328 -5.10 18.49 8.57
CA HIS A 328 -5.27 19.95 8.58
C HIS A 328 -5.13 20.53 9.98
N PHE A 329 -5.83 19.95 10.94
CA PHE A 329 -5.78 20.45 12.31
C PHE A 329 -4.49 20.05 13.03
N GLU A 330 -3.93 18.86 12.75
CA GLU A 330 -2.65 18.43 13.29
C GLU A 330 -1.52 19.41 12.90
N ARG A 331 -1.43 19.76 11.61
CA ARG A 331 -0.39 20.67 11.10
C ARG A 331 -0.47 22.10 11.65
N LYS A 332 -1.66 22.56 11.98
CA LYS A 332 -1.91 23.93 12.46
C LYS A 332 -2.01 24.05 13.98
N ALA A 333 -2.04 22.92 14.69
CA ALA A 333 -1.96 22.88 16.15
C ALA A 333 -0.50 22.89 16.64
N LYS A 334 0.46 22.52 15.79
CA LYS A 334 1.89 22.77 15.97
C LYS A 334 2.20 24.23 15.70
#